data_AF-A0A2D2D736-F1
#
_entry.id   AF-A0A2D2D736-F1
#
_cell.length_a   1.000
_cell.length_b   1.000
_cell.length_c   1.000
_cell.angle_alpha   90.00
_cell.angle_beta   90.00
_cell.angle_gamma   90.00
#
_symmetry.space_group_name_H-M   'P 1'
#
loop_
_entity.id
_entity.type
_entity.pdbx_description
1 polymer ?
#
loop_
_entity_poly.entity_id
_entity_poly.type
_entity_poly.pdbx_seq_one_letter_code
_entity_poly.pdbx_strand_id
1 'polypeptide(L)'
;MQQSPTIQAKSLKELALAVARDRGIARSRDFEAAGVPRIYLQRLRDEGLLTQPGRGLYALANSQISAHHSLAEAAKSVPSGVIGLLSALQFHELTTQLPSQVWMLLPSKAWAPRRSPVTLKILRASGEALKAGVEQQLVDRVVVPITSPAKTVADCFKYRGKIGLDVAIEALRDCLTKKRATRDEIWRYAAIDRVQNVMRPYLEALS
;
A
#
# COMPACT_ATOMS: atom_id res chain seq x y z
N MET A 1 3.22 -4.44 55.47
CA MET A 1 2.48 -5.29 54.51
C MET A 1 2.49 -4.60 53.16
N GLN A 2 3.30 -5.09 52.22
CA GLN A 2 3.34 -4.60 50.85
C GLN A 2 2.11 -5.14 50.11
N GLN A 3 1.29 -4.25 49.55
CA GLN A 3 0.23 -4.61 48.63
C GLN A 3 0.85 -4.83 47.24
N SER A 4 0.83 -6.07 46.78
CA SER A 4 1.16 -6.42 45.39
C SER A 4 0.07 -5.89 44.44
N PRO A 5 0.42 -5.33 43.27
CA PRO A 5 -0.58 -4.88 42.31
C PRO A 5 -1.23 -6.10 41.63
N THR A 6 -2.55 -6.22 41.75
CA THR A 6 -3.35 -7.19 41.01
C THR A 6 -3.27 -6.87 39.52
N ILE A 7 -2.49 -7.66 38.76
CA ILE A 7 -2.48 -7.61 37.30
C ILE A 7 -3.84 -8.12 36.82
N GLN A 8 -4.77 -7.21 36.55
CA GLN A 8 -6.09 -7.55 36.02
C GLN A 8 -5.90 -8.17 34.62
N ALA A 9 -6.21 -9.46 34.47
CA ALA A 9 -6.15 -10.14 33.19
C ALA A 9 -7.12 -9.46 32.22
N LYS A 10 -6.61 -8.85 31.14
CA LYS A 10 -7.45 -8.26 30.09
C LYS A 10 -8.34 -9.36 29.49
N SER A 11 -9.63 -9.06 29.33
CA SER A 11 -10.55 -9.98 28.67
C SER A 11 -10.16 -10.20 27.19
N LEU A 12 -10.53 -11.34 26.62
CA LEU A 12 -10.29 -11.63 25.19
C LEU A 12 -10.87 -10.54 24.28
N LYS A 13 -11.99 -9.92 24.68
CA LYS A 13 -12.62 -8.80 23.98
C LYS A 13 -11.73 -7.57 23.99
N GLU A 14 -11.24 -7.15 25.15
CA GLU A 14 -10.34 -6.00 25.25
C GLU A 14 -9.04 -6.22 24.50
N LEU A 15 -8.47 -7.43 24.56
CA LEU A 15 -7.29 -7.80 23.80
C LEU A 15 -7.53 -7.70 22.30
N ALA A 16 -8.63 -8.27 21.80
CA ALA A 16 -8.97 -8.21 20.38
C ALA A 16 -9.17 -6.77 19.90
N LEU A 17 -9.92 -5.96 20.65
CA LEU A 17 -10.16 -4.57 20.31
C LEU A 17 -8.88 -3.74 20.38
N ALA A 18 -7.97 -4.02 21.32
CA ALA A 18 -6.66 -3.39 21.37
C ALA A 18 -5.82 -3.73 20.12
N VAL A 19 -5.75 -5.02 19.73
CA VAL A 19 -5.04 -5.44 18.52
C VAL A 19 -5.59 -4.73 17.27
N ALA A 20 -6.91 -4.71 17.11
CA ALA A 20 -7.54 -4.05 15.97
C ALA A 20 -7.28 -2.53 15.97
N ARG A 21 -7.31 -1.89 17.14
CA ARG A 21 -7.02 -0.45 17.28
C ARG A 21 -5.58 -0.12 16.91
N ASP A 22 -4.63 -0.90 17.41
CA ASP A 22 -3.20 -0.63 17.25
C ASP A 22 -2.72 -0.91 15.83
N ARG A 23 -3.28 -1.94 15.19
CA ARG A 23 -2.86 -2.37 13.85
C ARG A 23 -3.65 -1.73 12.71
N GLY A 24 -4.78 -1.08 13.01
CA GLY A 24 -5.76 -0.58 12.03
C GLY A 24 -6.49 -1.72 11.32
N ILE A 25 -5.76 -2.43 10.46
CA ILE A 25 -6.20 -3.67 9.80
C ILE A 25 -5.28 -4.81 10.27
N ALA A 26 -5.85 -5.74 11.03
CA ALA A 26 -5.16 -6.88 11.61
C ALA A 26 -5.49 -8.18 10.86
N ARG A 27 -4.50 -9.06 10.70
CA ARG A 27 -4.69 -10.41 10.19
C ARG A 27 -5.10 -11.34 11.34
N SER A 28 -5.80 -12.44 11.06
CA SER A 28 -6.14 -13.45 12.09
C SER A 28 -4.95 -13.88 12.94
N ARG A 29 -3.76 -14.00 12.33
CA ARG A 29 -2.51 -14.35 13.03
C ARG A 29 -2.08 -13.32 14.08
N ASP A 30 -2.43 -12.04 13.88
CA ASP A 30 -2.06 -10.95 14.80
C ASP A 30 -2.86 -11.08 16.10
N PHE A 31 -4.12 -11.53 16.02
CA PHE A 31 -4.96 -11.84 17.17
C PHE A 31 -4.51 -13.12 17.87
N GLU A 32 -4.16 -14.16 17.11
CA GLU A 32 -3.62 -15.41 17.67
C GLU A 32 -2.34 -15.17 18.46
N ALA A 33 -1.44 -14.34 17.94
CA ALA A 33 -0.22 -13.93 18.63
C ALA A 33 -0.49 -13.14 19.93
N ALA A 34 -1.65 -12.49 20.04
CA ALA A 34 -2.12 -11.80 21.25
C ALA A 34 -2.96 -12.70 22.17
N GLY A 35 -3.05 -14.01 21.89
CA GLY A 35 -3.80 -14.97 22.69
C GLY A 35 -5.31 -14.97 22.44
N VAL A 36 -5.79 -14.35 21.35
CA VAL A 36 -7.22 -14.30 20.99
C VAL A 36 -7.55 -15.38 19.95
N PRO A 37 -8.38 -16.40 20.30
CA PRO A 37 -8.76 -17.45 19.36
C PRO A 37 -9.64 -16.94 18.21
N ARG A 38 -9.50 -17.53 17.01
CA ARG A 38 -10.24 -17.13 15.81
C ARG A 38 -11.76 -17.13 15.96
N ILE A 39 -12.30 -18.10 16.70
CA ILE A 39 -13.75 -18.20 16.94
C ILE A 39 -14.29 -16.95 17.64
N TYR A 40 -13.47 -16.31 18.48
CA TYR A 40 -13.82 -15.09 19.18
C TYR A 40 -13.91 -13.88 18.23
N LEU A 41 -13.12 -13.88 17.15
CA LEU A 41 -13.19 -12.81 16.14
C LEU A 41 -14.50 -12.84 15.35
N GLN A 42 -15.03 -14.03 15.07
CA GLN A 42 -16.34 -14.17 14.42
C GLN A 42 -17.44 -13.61 15.32
N ARG A 43 -17.43 -13.98 16.60
CA ARG A 43 -18.36 -13.44 17.59
C ARG A 43 -18.29 -11.91 17.66
N LEU A 44 -17.10 -11.32 17.77
CA LEU A 44 -16.96 -9.85 17.84
C LEU A 44 -17.38 -9.14 16.55
N ARG A 45 -17.27 -9.82 15.39
CA ARG A 45 -17.81 -9.33 14.12
C ARG A 45 -19.34 -9.35 14.13
N ASP A 46 -19.93 -10.44 14.59
CA ASP A 46 -21.39 -10.60 14.64
C ASP A 46 -22.01 -9.66 15.69
N GLU A 47 -21.26 -9.30 16.75
CA GLU A 47 -21.59 -8.22 17.71
C GLU A 47 -21.40 -6.81 17.12
N GLY A 48 -20.91 -6.67 15.89
CA GLY A 48 -20.70 -5.37 15.23
C GLY A 48 -19.51 -4.56 15.75
N LEU A 49 -18.61 -5.16 16.53
CA LEU A 49 -17.44 -4.48 17.08
C LEU A 49 -16.22 -4.52 16.15
N LEU A 50 -16.12 -5.61 15.38
CA LEU A 50 -15.16 -5.78 14.31
C LEU A 50 -15.87 -5.85 12.97
N THR A 51 -15.22 -5.38 11.91
CA THR A 51 -15.57 -5.69 10.53
C THR A 51 -14.58 -6.70 9.97
N GLN A 52 -14.98 -7.39 8.90
CA GLN A 52 -14.12 -8.29 8.14
C GLN A 52 -14.05 -7.82 6.68
N PRO A 53 -13.15 -6.86 6.36
CA PRO A 53 -13.08 -6.31 5.01
C PRO A 53 -12.67 -7.37 3.96
N GLY A 54 -11.85 -8.33 4.38
CA GLY A 54 -11.41 -9.44 3.55
C GLY A 54 -11.19 -10.71 4.35
N ARG A 55 -11.01 -11.83 3.65
CA ARG A 55 -10.78 -13.13 4.32
C ARG A 55 -9.55 -13.05 5.22
N GLY A 56 -9.78 -13.25 6.52
CA GLY A 56 -8.72 -13.24 7.53
C GLY A 56 -8.17 -11.84 7.87
N LEU A 57 -8.83 -10.76 7.42
CA LEU A 57 -8.55 -9.38 7.80
C LEU A 57 -9.68 -8.87 8.68
N TYR A 58 -9.33 -8.16 9.75
CA TYR A 58 -10.27 -7.59 10.70
C TYR A 58 -9.86 -6.17 11.04
N ALA A 59 -10.85 -5.29 11.16
CA ALA A 59 -10.68 -3.90 11.58
C ALA A 59 -11.76 -3.56 12.61
N LEU A 60 -11.60 -2.46 13.34
CA LEU A 60 -12.68 -1.94 14.19
C LEU A 60 -13.84 -1.47 13.31
N ALA A 61 -15.07 -1.78 13.70
CA ALA A 61 -16.24 -1.40 12.91
C ALA A 61 -16.41 0.12 12.74
N ASN A 62 -16.00 0.89 13.76
CA ASN A 62 -16.12 2.35 13.79
C ASN A 62 -14.77 3.05 13.48
N SER A 63 -13.86 2.40 12.75
CA SER A 63 -12.60 3.04 12.37
C SER A 63 -12.85 4.17 11.37
N GLN A 64 -12.22 5.33 11.58
CA GLN A 64 -12.15 6.36 10.55
C GLN A 64 -11.36 5.82 9.36
N ILE A 65 -11.96 5.92 8.17
CA ILE A 65 -11.42 5.46 6.89
C ILE A 65 -10.80 6.67 6.20
N SER A 66 -9.51 6.63 5.87
CA SER A 66 -8.87 7.70 5.10
C SER A 66 -9.13 7.56 3.60
N ALA A 67 -8.81 8.60 2.82
CA ALA A 67 -8.89 8.55 1.36
C ALA A 67 -8.01 7.44 0.74
N HIS A 68 -6.99 6.96 1.47
CA HIS A 68 -6.06 5.93 1.03
C HIS A 68 -6.29 4.58 1.71
N HIS A 69 -7.43 4.38 2.36
CA HIS A 69 -7.77 3.12 3.06
C HIS A 69 -7.59 1.88 2.18
N SER A 70 -7.98 1.98 0.90
CA SER A 70 -7.83 0.91 -0.07
C SER A 70 -6.37 0.47 -0.26
N LEU A 71 -5.39 1.36 -0.08
CA LEU A 71 -3.97 1.02 -0.14
C LEU A 71 -3.54 0.20 1.09
N ALA A 72 -4.06 0.56 2.27
CA ALA A 72 -3.83 -0.19 3.51
C ALA A 72 -4.42 -1.60 3.43
N GLU A 73 -5.65 -1.72 2.91
CA GLU A 73 -6.29 -3.01 2.65
C GLU A 73 -5.52 -3.87 1.64
N ALA A 74 -5.03 -3.26 0.55
CA ALA A 74 -4.23 -3.93 -0.46
C ALA A 74 -2.90 -4.43 0.10
N ALA A 75 -2.15 -3.57 0.81
CA ALA A 75 -0.87 -3.94 1.43
C ALA A 75 -1.04 -5.06 2.48
N LYS A 76 -2.12 -4.99 3.28
CA LYS A 76 -2.44 -6.06 4.22
C LYS A 76 -2.89 -7.33 3.52
N SER A 77 -3.53 -7.26 2.36
CA SER A 77 -3.91 -8.43 1.57
C SER A 77 -2.69 -9.08 0.90
N VAL A 78 -1.73 -8.27 0.44
CA VAL A 78 -0.55 -8.71 -0.31
C VAL A 78 0.74 -8.14 0.29
N PRO A 79 1.29 -8.74 1.38
CA PRO A 79 2.41 -8.18 2.12
C PRO A 79 3.71 -8.09 1.35
N SER A 80 3.86 -8.89 0.28
CA SER A 80 5.02 -8.86 -0.61
C SER A 80 4.86 -7.87 -1.78
N GLY A 81 3.74 -7.12 -1.81
CA GLY A 81 3.44 -6.19 -2.88
C GLY A 81 3.79 -4.76 -2.50
N VAL A 82 4.10 -3.97 -3.52
CA VAL A 82 4.44 -2.55 -3.42
C VAL A 82 3.41 -1.77 -4.22
N ILE A 83 2.80 -0.74 -3.62
CA ILE A 83 1.91 0.17 -4.35
C ILE A 83 2.72 0.94 -5.39
N GLY A 84 2.25 0.96 -6.63
CA GLY A 84 2.95 1.60 -7.74
C GLY A 84 2.00 2.14 -8.79
N LEU A 85 2.56 2.75 -9.83
CA LEU A 85 1.82 3.28 -10.98
C LEU A 85 0.67 4.21 -10.55
N LEU A 86 -0.53 4.07 -11.12
CA LEU A 86 -1.66 4.99 -10.89
C LEU A 86 -2.00 5.18 -9.41
N SER A 87 -1.92 4.13 -8.59
CA SER A 87 -2.18 4.26 -7.16
C SER A 87 -1.10 5.03 -6.41
N ALA A 88 0.17 4.88 -6.81
CA ALA A 88 1.25 5.68 -6.25
C ALA A 88 1.20 7.13 -6.77
N LEU A 89 0.85 7.35 -8.04
CA LEU A 89 0.63 8.70 -8.58
C LEU A 89 -0.47 9.43 -7.82
N GLN A 90 -1.59 8.76 -7.56
CA GLN A 90 -2.69 9.32 -6.79
C GLN A 90 -2.25 9.66 -5.36
N PHE A 91 -1.53 8.76 -4.70
CA PHE A 91 -0.98 8.99 -3.35
C PHE A 91 -0.02 10.19 -3.29
N HIS A 92 0.78 10.38 -4.35
CA HIS A 92 1.73 11.50 -4.44
C HIS A 92 1.12 12.77 -5.04
N GLU A 93 -0.18 12.78 -5.32
CA GLU A 93 -0.89 13.91 -5.96
C GLU A 93 -0.29 14.29 -7.32
N LEU A 94 0.18 13.29 -8.09
CA LEU A 94 0.83 13.42 -9.40
C LEU A 94 -0.07 12.99 -10.57
N THR A 95 -1.36 12.85 -10.31
CA THR A 95 -2.37 12.57 -11.34
C THR A 95 -3.72 13.10 -10.90
N THR A 96 -4.55 13.44 -11.88
CA THR A 96 -5.97 13.75 -11.68
C THR A 96 -6.86 12.51 -11.85
N GLN A 97 -6.28 11.38 -12.26
CA GLN A 97 -7.00 10.13 -12.48
C GLN A 97 -7.40 9.48 -11.16
N LEU A 98 -8.61 8.92 -11.11
CA LEU A 98 -9.12 8.15 -9.99
C LEU A 98 -9.16 6.66 -10.36
N PRO A 99 -8.11 5.88 -10.06
CA PRO A 99 -8.07 4.48 -10.45
C PRO A 99 -9.11 3.67 -9.66
N SER A 100 -9.94 2.89 -10.37
CA SER A 100 -10.91 1.96 -9.76
C SER A 100 -10.27 0.70 -9.16
N GLN A 101 -8.96 0.53 -9.33
CA GLN A 101 -8.18 -0.62 -8.88
C GLN A 101 -6.94 -0.13 -8.13
N VAL A 102 -6.49 -0.89 -7.14
CA VAL A 102 -5.21 -0.63 -6.48
C VAL A 102 -4.09 -1.29 -7.29
N TRP A 103 -3.17 -0.47 -7.82
CA TRP A 103 -2.05 -0.89 -8.65
C TRP A 103 -0.86 -1.28 -7.78
N MET A 104 -0.36 -2.49 -7.99
CA MET A 104 0.73 -3.06 -7.20
C MET A 104 1.78 -3.74 -8.08
N LEU A 105 3.05 -3.57 -7.71
CA LEU A 105 4.18 -4.36 -8.18
C LEU A 105 4.37 -5.56 -7.25
N LEU A 106 4.52 -6.75 -7.84
CA LEU A 106 4.72 -8.01 -7.11
C LEU A 106 5.91 -8.78 -7.70
N PRO A 107 6.68 -9.51 -6.88
CA PRO A 107 7.66 -10.47 -7.40
C PRO A 107 7.00 -11.47 -8.36
N SER A 108 7.71 -11.88 -9.41
CA SER A 108 7.17 -12.75 -10.47
C SER A 108 6.53 -14.05 -9.96
N LYS A 109 7.09 -14.66 -8.91
CA LYS A 109 6.61 -15.92 -8.31
C LYS A 109 5.80 -15.71 -7.03
N ALA A 110 5.57 -14.47 -6.60
CA ALA A 110 4.82 -14.20 -5.39
C ALA A 110 3.34 -14.55 -5.57
N TRP A 111 2.76 -15.13 -4.53
CA TRP A 111 1.33 -15.38 -4.46
C TRP A 111 0.53 -14.07 -4.55
N ALA A 112 -0.62 -14.13 -5.22
CA ALA A 112 -1.60 -13.04 -5.28
C ALA A 112 -2.96 -13.56 -4.79
N PRO A 113 -3.69 -12.80 -3.97
CA PRO A 113 -5.00 -13.22 -3.48
C PRO A 113 -6.01 -13.30 -4.64
N ARG A 114 -6.78 -14.39 -4.67
CA ARG A 114 -7.93 -14.51 -5.59
C ARG A 114 -9.09 -13.61 -5.21
N ARG A 115 -9.24 -13.30 -3.93
CA ARG A 115 -10.26 -12.42 -3.37
C ARG A 115 -9.58 -11.49 -2.39
N SER A 116 -9.76 -10.19 -2.60
CA SER A 116 -9.20 -9.10 -1.81
C SER A 116 -10.35 -8.15 -1.48
N PRO A 117 -10.33 -7.45 -0.33
CA PRO A 117 -11.26 -6.37 0.00
C PRO A 117 -11.37 -5.33 -1.13
N VAL A 118 -10.27 -5.12 -1.85
CA VAL A 118 -10.16 -4.20 -2.98
C VAL A 118 -9.77 -4.91 -4.26
N THR A 119 -10.20 -4.37 -5.40
CA THR A 119 -9.77 -4.84 -6.71
C THR A 119 -8.30 -4.50 -6.94
N LEU A 120 -7.48 -5.52 -7.24
CA LEU A 120 -6.04 -5.35 -7.42
C LEU A 120 -5.66 -5.42 -8.90
N LYS A 121 -4.85 -4.45 -9.35
CA LYS A 121 -4.13 -4.51 -10.63
C LYS A 121 -2.67 -4.86 -10.37
N ILE A 122 -2.31 -6.10 -10.62
CA ILE A 122 -0.97 -6.61 -10.30
C ILE A 122 -0.08 -6.59 -11.54
N LEU A 123 1.11 -6.00 -11.39
CA LEU A 123 2.19 -6.08 -12.35
C LEU A 123 3.37 -6.83 -11.74
N ARG A 124 4.04 -7.64 -12.57
CA ARG A 124 5.19 -8.42 -12.12
C ARG A 124 6.47 -7.65 -12.39
N ALA A 125 7.30 -7.55 -11.36
CA ALA A 125 8.63 -6.95 -11.40
C ALA A 125 9.62 -7.81 -10.60
N SER A 126 10.91 -7.64 -10.86
CA SER A 126 11.98 -8.40 -10.21
C SER A 126 13.21 -7.53 -10.02
N GLY A 127 14.11 -7.96 -9.12
CA GLY A 127 15.36 -7.26 -8.84
C GLY A 127 15.15 -5.82 -8.39
N GLU A 128 16.05 -4.93 -8.81
CA GLU A 128 16.05 -3.52 -8.43
C GLU A 128 14.83 -2.75 -8.94
N ALA A 129 14.24 -3.16 -10.06
CA ALA A 129 13.02 -2.54 -10.55
C ALA A 129 11.83 -2.65 -9.59
N LEU A 130 11.82 -3.68 -8.73
CA LEU A 130 10.79 -3.86 -7.69
C LEU A 130 11.17 -3.20 -6.36
N LYS A 131 12.47 -3.14 -6.03
CA LYS A 131 12.95 -2.77 -4.68
C LYS A 131 13.41 -1.31 -4.59
N ALA A 132 13.99 -0.78 -5.65
CA ALA A 132 14.61 0.54 -5.63
C ALA A 132 13.53 1.62 -5.49
N GLY A 133 13.77 2.57 -4.59
CA GLY A 133 12.87 3.71 -4.39
C GLY A 133 11.52 3.32 -3.79
N VAL A 134 11.45 2.23 -3.04
CA VAL A 134 10.27 1.88 -2.23
C VAL A 134 10.38 2.54 -0.86
N GLU A 135 9.36 3.29 -0.50
CA GLU A 135 9.23 3.99 0.78
C GLU A 135 8.12 3.34 1.61
N GLN A 136 8.26 3.42 2.94
CA GLN A 136 7.26 2.91 3.87
C GLN A 136 6.39 4.07 4.36
N GLN A 137 5.10 4.04 4.00
CA GLN A 137 4.14 5.09 4.35
C GLN A 137 3.11 4.55 5.33
N LEU A 138 2.80 5.30 6.39
CA LEU A 138 1.80 4.89 7.38
C LEU A 138 0.42 5.38 6.94
N VAL A 139 -0.46 4.44 6.57
CA VAL A 139 -1.85 4.71 6.16
C VAL A 139 -2.78 3.91 7.06
N ASP A 140 -3.69 4.57 7.77
CA ASP A 140 -4.63 3.91 8.70
C ASP A 140 -3.94 2.91 9.66
N ARG A 141 -2.77 3.31 10.19
CA ARG A 141 -1.90 2.49 11.07
C ARG A 141 -1.29 1.24 10.41
N VAL A 142 -1.46 1.10 9.09
CA VAL A 142 -0.82 0.08 8.27
C VAL A 142 0.42 0.66 7.62
N VAL A 143 1.54 -0.04 7.73
CA VAL A 143 2.74 0.26 6.94
C VAL A 143 2.49 -0.21 5.51
N VAL A 144 2.44 0.75 4.58
CA VAL A 144 2.18 0.55 3.16
C VAL A 144 3.47 0.85 2.39
N PRO A 145 4.07 -0.16 1.72
CA PRO A 145 5.18 0.07 0.81
C PRO A 145 4.69 0.73 -0.48
N ILE A 146 5.21 1.90 -0.82
CA ILE A 146 4.82 2.68 -2.01
C ILE A 146 6.08 3.12 -2.75
N THR A 147 6.07 3.13 -4.08
CA THR A 147 7.21 3.70 -4.83
C THR A 147 7.28 5.22 -4.62
N SER A 148 8.48 5.76 -4.41
CA SER A 148 8.79 7.19 -4.34
C SER A 148 8.34 7.93 -5.60
N PRO A 149 8.07 9.25 -5.55
CA PRO A 149 7.62 10.03 -6.70
C PRO A 149 8.46 9.79 -7.97
N ALA A 150 9.78 9.89 -7.86
CA ALA A 150 10.69 9.69 -8.99
C ALA A 150 10.63 8.26 -9.56
N LYS A 151 10.56 7.25 -8.68
CA LYS A 151 10.42 5.84 -9.08
C LYS A 151 9.07 5.60 -9.75
N THR A 152 7.99 6.16 -9.21
CA THR A 152 6.65 6.03 -9.78
C THR A 152 6.61 6.58 -11.21
N VAL A 153 7.22 7.73 -11.46
CA VAL A 153 7.29 8.30 -12.82
C VAL A 153 8.07 7.37 -13.76
N ALA A 154 9.23 6.84 -13.35
CA ALA A 154 9.99 5.90 -14.17
C ALA A 154 9.20 4.59 -14.46
N ASP A 155 8.50 4.05 -13.46
CA ASP A 155 7.60 2.92 -13.61
C ASP A 155 6.48 3.20 -14.62
N CYS A 156 5.91 4.40 -14.60
CA CYS A 156 4.88 4.81 -15.55
C CYS A 156 5.39 4.72 -17.00
N PHE A 157 6.62 5.18 -17.28
CA PHE A 157 7.21 5.02 -18.62
C PHE A 157 7.49 3.57 -18.97
N LYS A 158 7.93 2.76 -17.99
CA LYS A 158 8.18 1.33 -18.19
C LYS A 158 6.91 0.58 -18.57
N TYR A 159 5.81 0.90 -17.91
CA TYR A 159 4.51 0.27 -18.12
C TYR A 159 3.54 1.15 -18.93
N ARG A 160 4.05 2.09 -19.73
CA ARG A 160 3.26 3.01 -20.57
C ARG A 160 2.23 2.32 -21.45
N GLY A 161 2.53 1.11 -21.95
CA GLY A 161 1.58 0.32 -22.74
C GLY A 161 0.37 -0.21 -21.95
N LYS A 162 0.40 -0.13 -20.61
CA LYS A 162 -0.71 -0.52 -19.73
C LYS A 162 -1.44 0.69 -19.14
N ILE A 163 -0.72 1.78 -18.86
CA ILE A 163 -1.27 2.95 -18.17
C ILE A 163 -1.60 4.12 -19.09
N GLY A 164 -1.06 4.15 -20.32
CA GLY A 164 -1.08 5.32 -21.20
C GLY A 164 0.23 6.10 -21.17
N LEU A 165 0.71 6.52 -22.34
CA LEU A 165 1.91 7.35 -22.45
C LEU A 165 1.63 8.81 -22.03
N ASP A 166 0.44 9.31 -22.36
CA ASP A 166 -0.10 10.58 -21.89
C ASP A 166 -0.07 10.69 -20.35
N VAL A 167 -0.53 9.64 -19.65
CA VAL A 167 -0.47 9.58 -18.18
C VAL A 167 0.97 9.63 -17.67
N ALA A 168 1.91 8.94 -18.32
CA ALA A 168 3.31 8.98 -17.93
C ALA A 168 3.95 10.36 -18.14
N ILE A 169 3.60 11.05 -19.23
CA ILE A 169 4.07 12.41 -19.53
C ILE A 169 3.48 13.43 -18.55
N GLU A 170 2.17 13.34 -18.26
CA GLU A 170 1.51 14.17 -17.25
C GLU A 170 2.16 13.99 -15.89
N ALA A 171 2.37 12.75 -15.47
CA ALA A 171 3.04 12.42 -14.20
C ALA A 171 4.45 13.02 -14.11
N LEU A 172 5.24 12.95 -15.19
CA LEU A 172 6.57 13.55 -15.24
C LEU A 172 6.51 15.06 -15.07
N ARG A 173 5.65 15.73 -15.84
CA ARG A 173 5.45 17.18 -15.79
C ARG A 173 5.02 17.63 -14.40
N ASP A 174 4.02 16.97 -13.83
CA ASP A 174 3.51 17.27 -12.50
C ASP A 174 4.57 17.03 -11.42
N CYS A 175 5.35 15.95 -11.51
CA CYS A 175 6.41 15.64 -10.56
C CYS A 175 7.47 16.74 -10.51
N LEU A 176 7.90 17.23 -11.68
CA LEU A 176 8.87 18.31 -11.78
C LEU A 176 8.27 19.66 -11.34
N THR A 177 7.04 19.96 -11.78
CA THR A 177 6.39 21.25 -11.52
C THR A 177 6.07 21.42 -10.03
N LYS A 178 5.58 20.35 -9.39
CA LYS A 178 5.28 20.30 -7.95
C LYS A 178 6.54 20.02 -7.10
N LYS A 179 7.72 19.94 -7.73
CA LYS A 179 9.02 19.69 -7.09
C LYS A 179 9.02 18.46 -6.18
N ARG A 180 8.33 17.40 -6.59
CA ARG A 180 8.24 16.13 -5.84
C ARG A 180 9.47 15.24 -6.06
N ALA A 181 10.23 15.49 -7.12
CA ALA A 181 11.54 14.91 -7.36
C ALA A 181 12.37 15.80 -8.31
N THR A 182 13.68 15.61 -8.28
CA THR A 182 14.63 16.21 -9.22
C THR A 182 14.75 15.39 -10.51
N ARG A 183 15.24 16.03 -11.58
CA ARG A 183 15.53 15.34 -12.85
C ARG A 183 16.55 14.21 -12.66
N ASP A 184 17.57 14.42 -11.84
CA ASP A 184 18.60 13.42 -11.58
C ASP A 184 18.05 12.18 -10.86
N GLU A 185 17.13 12.38 -9.90
CA GLU A 185 16.45 11.26 -9.24
C GLU A 185 15.59 10.46 -10.22
N ILE A 186 14.84 11.15 -11.09
CA ILE A 186 14.02 10.50 -12.12
C ILE A 186 14.93 9.75 -13.10
N TRP A 187 16.03 10.36 -13.54
CA TRP A 187 16.98 9.75 -14.47
C TRP A 187 17.66 8.51 -13.88
N ARG A 188 17.99 8.54 -12.59
CA ARG A 188 18.52 7.38 -11.85
C ARG A 188 17.54 6.20 -11.89
N TYR A 189 16.26 6.42 -11.59
CA TYR A 189 15.28 5.34 -11.65
C TYR A 189 14.96 4.92 -13.09
N ALA A 190 15.02 5.84 -14.06
CA ALA A 190 14.90 5.50 -15.47
C ALA A 190 16.00 4.52 -15.92
N ALA A 191 17.22 4.63 -15.38
CA ALA A 191 18.30 3.68 -15.64
C ALA A 191 17.97 2.30 -15.08
N ILE A 192 17.54 2.25 -13.81
CA ILE A 192 17.14 1.00 -13.12
C ILE A 192 16.01 0.30 -13.86
N ASP A 193 15.03 1.06 -14.34
CA ASP A 193 13.88 0.54 -15.09
C ASP A 193 14.14 0.32 -16.58
N ARG A 194 15.33 0.69 -17.08
CA ARG A 194 15.77 0.58 -18.48
C ARG A 194 14.89 1.36 -19.45
N VAL A 195 14.48 2.56 -19.05
CA VAL A 195 13.59 3.46 -19.81
C VAL A 195 14.22 4.81 -20.13
N GLN A 196 15.53 5.00 -19.88
CA GLN A 196 16.23 6.26 -20.18
C GLN A 196 16.02 6.74 -21.62
N ASN A 197 16.16 5.86 -22.62
CA ASN A 197 15.96 6.24 -24.02
C ASN A 197 14.52 6.66 -24.33
N VAL A 198 13.54 6.05 -23.66
CA VAL A 198 12.12 6.40 -23.81
C VAL A 198 11.84 7.75 -23.14
N MET A 199 12.45 8.03 -21.99
CA MET A 199 12.19 9.23 -21.19
C MET A 199 12.97 10.46 -21.69
N ARG A 200 14.14 10.26 -22.30
CA ARG A 200 15.05 11.31 -22.77
C ARG A 200 14.34 12.46 -23.49
N PRO A 201 13.54 12.24 -24.56
CA PRO A 201 12.91 13.35 -25.29
C PRO A 201 11.97 14.17 -24.42
N TYR A 202 11.30 13.55 -23.43
CA TYR A 202 10.35 14.23 -22.56
C TYR A 202 11.05 15.03 -21.46
N LEU A 203 12.18 14.54 -20.94
CA LEU A 203 12.99 15.28 -19.97
C LEU A 203 13.67 16.49 -20.63
N GLU A 204 14.14 16.35 -21.87
CA GLU A 204 14.71 17.45 -22.67
C GLU A 204 13.66 18.50 -23.02
N ALA A 205 12.44 18.10 -23.38
CA ALA A 205 11.36 19.03 -23.73
C ALA A 205 10.81 19.81 -22.52
N LEU A 206 10.85 19.22 -21.33
CA LEU A 206 10.44 19.86 -20.07
C LEU A 206 11.62 20.59 -19.40
N SER A 207 12.72 20.81 -20.14
CA SER A 207 13.95 21.41 -19.62
C SER A 207 13.85 22.89 -19.33
#